data_AF-A0A6P0XAS9-F1
#
_entry.id   AF-A0A6P0XAS9-F1
#
_cell.length_a   1.000
_cell.length_b   1.000
_cell.length_c   1.000
_cell.angle_alpha   90.00
_cell.angle_beta   90.00
_cell.angle_gamma   90.00
#
_symmetry.space_group_name_H-M   'P 1'
#
loop_
_entity.id
_entity.type
_entity.pdbx_description
1 polymer ?
#
loop_
_entity_poly.entity_id
_entity_poly.type
_entity_poly.pdbx_seq_one_letter_code
_entity_poly.pdbx_strand_id
1 'polypeptide(L)'
;MTKFTYHDYDKNTKSCKVCGRVFGSKPRTNNCPGVPVRKRKEGEDFEVNLYSINRRLKDNAKPIAYADYNDFSQSKRRDYSNYLYSLKDTEIVDPLLPPAYESSANIPKELNAISEVEMRQKKLEPKQGAEPVAVTREWKKEDGEFYRYWLYYYNERDTQSGDSLCYITKGRLKSEYSLSDGWLNKLGKPDLFLENPHYHRSPMMKLYKISRVRDFLKANAEEYAEWLVKRDKFVINSKRLAEKRKIAKERRSHQNELCLKCQSSTFLDDGIFCAVHPMGLPEGVPEDNYCPDYFYFADYSAFEDSET
;
A
#
# COMPACT_ATOMS: atom_id res chain seq x y z
N MET A 1 29.64 -39.36 9.30
CA MET A 1 30.48 -39.55 8.09
C MET A 1 29.79 -38.83 6.94
N THR A 2 30.19 -37.59 6.67
CA THR A 2 29.70 -36.82 5.51
C THR A 2 30.01 -37.64 4.25
N LYS A 3 29.19 -37.57 3.20
CA LYS A 3 29.41 -38.25 1.91
C LYS A 3 29.95 -37.23 0.89
N PHE A 4 30.89 -37.64 0.04
CA PHE A 4 31.29 -36.91 -1.15
C PHE A 4 30.03 -36.50 -1.92
N THR A 5 29.86 -35.21 -2.18
CA THR A 5 29.11 -34.80 -3.36
C THR A 5 30.00 -35.15 -4.56
N TYR A 6 29.64 -36.23 -5.25
CA TYR A 6 30.41 -36.90 -6.31
C TYR A 6 30.67 -36.04 -7.58
N HIS A 7 30.40 -34.73 -7.51
CA HIS A 7 30.27 -33.86 -8.68
C HIS A 7 31.62 -33.34 -9.20
N ASP A 8 32.65 -33.29 -8.34
CA ASP A 8 33.91 -32.59 -8.63
C ASP A 8 35.16 -33.47 -8.72
N TYR A 9 34.99 -34.79 -8.78
CA TYR A 9 36.05 -35.73 -9.17
C TYR A 9 35.85 -36.14 -10.62
N ASP A 10 36.82 -35.86 -11.48
CA ASP A 10 36.86 -36.39 -12.83
C ASP A 10 37.42 -37.82 -12.79
N LYS A 11 36.57 -38.79 -13.15
CA LYS A 11 36.94 -40.21 -13.15
C LYS A 11 37.94 -40.56 -14.24
N ASN A 12 37.93 -39.84 -15.36
CA ASN A 12 38.76 -40.12 -16.52
C ASN A 12 40.20 -39.67 -16.27
N THR A 13 40.37 -38.45 -15.77
CA THR A 13 41.70 -37.88 -15.46
C THR A 13 42.17 -38.19 -14.03
N LYS A 14 41.31 -38.81 -13.21
CA LYS A 14 41.52 -39.02 -11.77
C LYS A 14 41.92 -37.75 -11.04
N SER A 15 41.36 -36.60 -11.43
CA SER A 15 41.69 -35.30 -10.84
C SER A 15 40.49 -34.62 -10.19
N CYS A 16 40.76 -33.69 -9.28
CA CYS A 16 39.75 -32.78 -8.77
C CYS A 16 39.44 -31.75 -9.88
N LYS A 17 38.17 -31.65 -10.29
CA LYS A 17 37.71 -30.66 -11.28
C LYS A 17 37.89 -29.21 -10.83
N VAL A 18 38.01 -29.00 -9.53
CA VAL A 18 38.07 -27.67 -8.92
C VAL A 18 39.51 -27.17 -8.76
N CYS A 19 40.38 -27.92 -8.09
CA CYS A 19 41.78 -27.51 -7.88
C CYS A 19 42.77 -28.14 -8.86
N GLY A 20 42.32 -29.03 -9.76
CA GLY A 20 43.16 -29.70 -10.75
C GLY A 20 44.07 -30.80 -10.20
N ARG A 21 44.10 -31.03 -8.87
CA ARG A 21 44.99 -32.02 -8.26
C ARG A 21 44.68 -33.42 -8.74
N VAL A 22 45.69 -34.11 -9.26
CA VAL A 22 45.60 -35.51 -9.71
C VAL A 22 45.79 -36.45 -8.52
N PHE A 23 45.00 -37.52 -8.46
CA PHE A 23 45.08 -38.54 -7.42
C PHE A 23 45.53 -39.88 -8.00
N GLY A 24 46.42 -40.59 -7.31
CA GLY A 24 46.84 -41.94 -7.72
C GLY A 24 45.70 -42.97 -7.67
N SER A 25 44.71 -42.74 -6.80
CA SER A 25 43.48 -43.52 -6.70
C SER A 25 42.34 -42.62 -6.22
N LYS A 26 41.09 -43.11 -6.35
CA LYS A 26 39.93 -42.36 -5.88
C LYS A 26 40.05 -42.07 -4.37
N PRO A 27 40.01 -40.79 -3.93
CA PRO A 27 40.20 -40.44 -2.52
C PRO A 27 39.13 -41.08 -1.62
N ARG A 28 39.56 -41.58 -0.45
CA ARG A 28 38.71 -42.25 0.56
C ARG A 28 37.99 -41.28 1.50
N THR A 29 38.54 -40.08 1.71
CA THR A 29 37.97 -39.01 2.53
C THR A 29 37.39 -37.92 1.64
N ASN A 30 36.37 -37.21 2.12
CA ASN A 30 35.70 -36.16 1.34
C ASN A 30 36.45 -34.84 1.24
N ASN A 31 37.66 -34.78 1.78
CA ASN A 31 38.42 -33.55 1.85
C ASN A 31 39.47 -33.59 0.75
N CYS A 32 39.25 -32.82 -0.31
CA CYS A 32 40.31 -32.54 -1.27
C CYS A 32 41.36 -31.67 -0.55
N PRO A 33 42.63 -32.09 -0.43
CA PRO A 33 43.61 -31.26 0.25
C PRO A 33 43.93 -29.95 -0.50
N GLY A 34 43.52 -29.82 -1.77
CA GLY A 34 43.60 -28.58 -2.53
C GLY A 34 42.40 -27.64 -2.38
N VAL A 35 41.31 -28.07 -1.74
CA VAL A 35 40.13 -27.23 -1.43
C VAL A 35 39.67 -27.59 -0.01
N PRO A 36 40.25 -26.94 1.02
CA PRO A 36 39.92 -27.27 2.40
C PRO A 36 38.43 -27.05 2.67
N VAL A 37 37.83 -28.02 3.36
CA VAL A 37 36.48 -27.85 3.91
C VAL A 37 36.59 -26.92 5.11
N ARG A 38 35.85 -25.82 5.09
CA ARG A 38 35.73 -24.90 6.22
C ARG A 38 34.34 -25.04 6.83
N LYS A 39 34.31 -25.18 8.16
CA LYS A 39 33.09 -24.91 8.92
C LYS A 39 32.97 -23.41 9.02
N ARG A 40 31.77 -22.85 8.75
CA ARG A 40 31.52 -21.42 8.90
C ARG A 40 31.88 -21.04 10.34
N LYS A 41 32.91 -20.21 10.50
CA LYS A 41 33.17 -19.49 11.75
C LYS A 41 32.62 -18.09 11.59
N GLU A 42 32.08 -17.55 12.67
CA GLU A 42 31.60 -16.17 12.71
C GLU A 42 32.79 -15.23 12.43
N GLY A 43 32.64 -14.32 11.45
CA GLY A 43 33.65 -13.29 11.13
C GLY A 43 34.79 -13.66 10.15
N GLU A 44 34.70 -14.73 9.36
CA GLU A 44 35.70 -15.02 8.31
C GLU A 44 35.37 -14.35 6.95
N ASP A 45 36.40 -13.82 6.25
CA ASP A 45 36.34 -13.08 4.97
C ASP A 45 36.03 -13.97 3.73
N PHE A 46 34.97 -14.76 3.76
CA PHE A 46 34.47 -15.41 2.56
C PHE A 46 32.96 -15.32 2.47
N GLU A 47 32.49 -15.02 1.26
CA GLU A 47 31.08 -14.81 1.02
C GLU A 47 30.48 -15.91 0.16
N VAL A 48 29.41 -16.48 0.69
CA VAL A 48 28.63 -17.57 0.08
C VAL A 48 27.66 -17.00 -0.98
N ASN A 49 27.38 -15.69 -0.91
CA ASN A 49 26.45 -15.01 -1.81
C ASN A 49 27.04 -13.71 -2.34
N LEU A 50 28.01 -13.80 -3.26
CA LEU A 50 28.65 -12.63 -3.87
C LEU A 50 27.63 -11.62 -4.44
N TYR A 51 26.48 -12.11 -4.91
CA TYR A 51 25.40 -11.27 -5.43
C TYR A 51 24.71 -10.38 -4.38
N SER A 52 24.72 -10.73 -3.09
CA SER A 52 24.17 -9.86 -2.04
C SER A 52 25.06 -8.65 -1.76
N ILE A 53 26.34 -8.72 -2.13
CA ILE A 53 27.30 -7.63 -1.94
C ILE A 53 27.76 -7.00 -3.26
N ASN A 54 26.94 -7.11 -4.31
CA ASN A 54 27.22 -6.51 -5.62
C ASN A 54 28.55 -6.98 -6.24
N ARG A 55 28.88 -8.27 -6.05
CA ARG A 55 30.08 -8.89 -6.62
C ARG A 55 29.76 -10.09 -7.49
N ARG A 56 30.64 -10.35 -8.45
CA ARG A 56 30.70 -11.60 -9.22
C ARG A 56 32.13 -12.11 -9.28
N LEU A 57 32.29 -13.38 -9.62
CA LEU A 57 33.60 -13.98 -9.83
C LEU A 57 34.24 -13.41 -11.10
N LYS A 58 35.54 -13.17 -11.04
CA LYS A 58 36.35 -12.95 -12.25
C LYS A 58 36.46 -14.24 -13.04
N ASP A 59 36.78 -14.12 -14.33
CA ASP A 59 37.09 -15.27 -15.17
C ASP A 59 38.25 -16.07 -14.56
N ASN A 60 38.08 -17.40 -14.47
CA ASN A 60 39.03 -18.34 -13.89
C ASN A 60 39.26 -18.25 -12.37
N ALA A 61 38.39 -17.57 -11.62
CA ALA A 61 38.44 -17.58 -10.16
C ALA A 61 38.40 -19.03 -9.63
N LYS A 62 39.33 -19.37 -8.74
CA LYS A 62 39.40 -20.69 -8.11
C LYS A 62 38.88 -20.61 -6.68
N PRO A 63 38.05 -21.57 -6.25
CA PRO A 63 37.58 -21.55 -4.88
C PRO A 63 38.73 -21.88 -3.92
N ILE A 64 38.76 -21.17 -2.81
CA ILE A 64 39.76 -21.32 -1.74
C ILE A 64 39.30 -22.32 -0.68
N ALA A 65 38.00 -22.56 -0.58
CA ALA A 65 37.42 -23.47 0.38
C ALA A 65 36.01 -23.91 -0.05
N TYR A 66 35.47 -24.87 0.68
CA TYR A 66 34.08 -25.30 0.57
C TYR A 66 33.40 -25.16 1.93
N ALA A 67 32.23 -24.53 1.96
CA ALA A 67 31.38 -24.37 3.14
C ALA A 67 30.56 -25.64 3.38
N ASP A 68 30.83 -26.32 4.50
CA ASP A 68 30.04 -27.47 4.93
C ASP A 68 28.77 -27.02 5.66
N TYR A 69 27.72 -26.74 4.89
CA TYR A 69 26.37 -26.51 5.43
C TYR A 69 25.79 -27.85 5.90
N ASN A 70 26.08 -28.25 7.13
CA ASN A 70 25.42 -29.38 7.79
C ASN A 70 24.00 -29.03 8.30
N ASP A 71 23.41 -27.92 7.87
CA ASP A 71 22.09 -27.54 8.35
C ASP A 71 20.99 -28.25 7.55
N PHE A 72 20.59 -29.39 8.12
CA PHE A 72 19.49 -30.25 7.71
C PHE A 72 18.15 -29.50 7.83
N SER A 73 17.85 -28.57 6.91
CA SER A 73 16.46 -28.22 6.60
C SER A 73 16.20 -28.36 5.10
N GLN A 74 15.81 -29.59 4.79
CA GLN A 74 15.08 -30.06 3.63
C GLN A 74 14.48 -28.97 2.72
N SER A 75 15.05 -28.76 1.54
CA SER A 75 14.44 -29.21 0.28
C SER A 75 15.18 -28.65 -0.94
N LYS A 76 15.60 -29.56 -1.82
CA LYS A 76 15.96 -29.34 -3.23
C LYS A 76 17.21 -28.47 -3.51
N ARG A 77 18.34 -29.18 -3.59
CA ARG A 77 19.38 -29.10 -4.64
C ARG A 77 19.47 -27.77 -5.41
N ARG A 78 20.49 -26.97 -5.10
CA ARG A 78 21.19 -26.13 -6.09
C ARG A 78 22.71 -26.32 -5.91
N ASP A 79 23.32 -26.95 -6.91
CA ASP A 79 24.68 -27.51 -6.91
C ASP A 79 25.84 -26.50 -7.01
N TYR A 80 25.66 -25.23 -6.62
CA TYR A 80 26.69 -24.19 -6.85
C TYR A 80 26.98 -23.26 -5.66
N SER A 81 26.25 -23.37 -4.55
CA SER A 81 26.25 -22.35 -3.49
C SER A 81 27.24 -22.56 -2.35
N ASN A 82 28.13 -23.54 -2.41
CA ASN A 82 28.96 -23.90 -1.24
C ASN A 82 30.45 -23.64 -1.45
N TYR A 83 30.87 -23.13 -2.60
CA TYR A 83 32.26 -22.76 -2.84
C TYR A 83 32.54 -21.35 -2.33
N LEU A 84 33.63 -21.24 -1.57
CA LEU A 84 34.12 -20.00 -1.01
C LEU A 84 35.25 -19.49 -1.90
N TYR A 85 35.18 -18.22 -2.26
CA TYR A 85 36.17 -17.57 -3.12
C TYR A 85 36.83 -16.41 -2.36
N SER A 86 38.07 -16.10 -2.73
CA SER A 86 38.75 -14.91 -2.24
C SER A 86 38.09 -13.66 -2.79
N LEU A 87 37.86 -12.64 -1.96
CA LEU A 87 37.38 -11.33 -2.42
C LEU A 87 38.29 -10.71 -3.49
N LYS A 88 39.59 -11.04 -3.52
CA LYS A 88 40.53 -10.57 -4.55
C LYS A 88 40.21 -11.14 -5.95
N ASP A 89 39.56 -12.30 -6.01
CA ASP A 89 39.15 -12.99 -7.23
C ASP A 89 37.72 -12.63 -7.66
N THR A 90 37.17 -11.58 -7.07
CA THR A 90 35.85 -11.03 -7.39
C THR A 90 35.96 -9.64 -7.98
N GLU A 91 34.93 -9.22 -8.70
CA GLU A 91 34.77 -7.87 -9.23
C GLU A 91 33.39 -7.32 -8.89
N ILE A 92 33.30 -5.99 -8.84
CA ILE A 92 32.06 -5.27 -8.58
C ILE A 92 31.19 -5.34 -9.84
N VAL A 93 29.91 -5.70 -9.68
CA VAL A 93 28.98 -5.82 -10.82
C VAL A 93 28.50 -4.45 -11.27
N ASP A 94 28.04 -3.63 -10.32
CA ASP A 94 27.57 -2.28 -10.58
C ASP A 94 28.42 -1.26 -9.80
N PRO A 95 29.36 -0.55 -10.44
CA PRO A 95 30.24 0.40 -9.75
C PRO A 95 29.51 1.67 -9.27
N LEU A 96 28.26 1.91 -9.70
CA LEU A 96 27.47 3.05 -9.27
C LEU A 96 26.72 2.79 -7.96
N LEU A 97 26.61 1.54 -7.53
CA LEU A 97 26.01 1.22 -6.25
C LEU A 97 26.94 1.61 -5.09
N PRO A 98 26.38 2.13 -3.99
CA PRO A 98 27.12 2.25 -2.73
C PRO A 98 27.67 0.90 -2.25
N PRO A 99 28.54 0.90 -1.23
CA PRO A 99 28.98 -0.33 -0.58
C PRO A 99 27.80 -1.23 -0.20
N ALA A 100 27.80 -2.45 -0.74
CA ALA A 100 26.74 -3.42 -0.53
C ALA A 100 27.11 -4.39 0.59
N TYR A 101 26.16 -4.65 1.48
CA TYR A 101 26.33 -5.49 2.66
C TYR A 101 25.34 -6.67 2.63
N GLU A 102 25.75 -7.82 3.17
CA GLU A 102 24.92 -9.02 3.20
C GLU A 102 23.61 -8.80 3.98
N SER A 103 23.69 -8.04 5.08
CA SER A 103 22.54 -7.68 5.91
C SER A 103 22.75 -6.33 6.59
N SER A 104 21.68 -5.77 7.18
CA SER A 104 21.75 -4.53 7.96
C SER A 104 22.69 -4.63 9.16
N ALA A 105 22.87 -5.81 9.75
CA ALA A 105 23.78 -6.04 10.88
C ALA A 105 25.26 -5.92 10.48
N ASN A 106 25.58 -6.05 9.19
CA ASN A 106 26.94 -5.92 8.66
C ASN A 106 27.31 -4.48 8.28
N ILE A 107 26.35 -3.54 8.31
CA ILE A 107 26.62 -2.13 8.03
C ILE A 107 27.43 -1.55 9.19
N PRO A 108 28.59 -0.89 8.93
CA PRO A 108 29.41 -0.28 9.98
C PRO A 108 28.61 0.71 10.82
N LYS A 109 28.70 0.59 12.15
CA LYS A 109 27.93 1.42 13.08
C LYS A 109 28.30 2.89 12.98
N GLU A 110 29.53 3.18 12.58
CA GLU A 110 30.07 4.53 12.39
C GLU A 110 29.34 5.31 11.29
N LEU A 111 28.68 4.62 10.35
CA LEU A 111 27.91 5.25 9.29
C LEU A 111 26.60 5.86 9.79
N ASN A 112 26.13 5.50 11.00
CA ASN A 112 24.81 5.90 11.54
C ASN A 112 23.72 5.82 10.47
N ALA A 113 23.69 4.69 9.77
CA ALA A 113 22.91 4.50 8.57
C ALA A 113 21.47 4.12 8.91
N ILE A 114 20.50 4.81 8.32
CA ILE A 114 19.07 4.49 8.44
C ILE A 114 18.54 4.04 7.08
N SER A 115 17.70 3.00 7.09
CA SER A 115 17.15 2.42 5.86
C SER A 115 16.03 3.29 5.26
N GLU A 116 15.75 3.17 3.97
CA GLU A 116 14.56 3.79 3.35
C GLU A 116 13.23 3.37 4.00
N VAL A 117 13.17 2.18 4.59
CA VAL A 117 11.98 1.71 5.34
C VAL A 117 11.86 2.47 6.66
N GLU A 118 12.96 2.60 7.40
CA GLU A 118 13.00 3.35 8.65
C GLU A 118 12.76 4.85 8.44
N MET A 119 13.34 5.43 7.38
CA MET A 119 13.07 6.81 6.98
C MET A 119 11.58 7.03 6.74
N ARG A 120 10.90 6.12 6.04
CA ARG A 120 9.44 6.19 5.86
C ARG A 120 8.67 6.12 7.18
N GLN A 121 9.07 5.25 8.09
CA GLN A 121 8.45 5.14 9.43
C GLN A 121 8.64 6.42 10.26
N LYS A 122 9.84 7.02 10.20
CA LYS A 122 10.20 8.27 10.89
C LYS A 122 9.76 9.54 10.15
N LYS A 123 9.14 9.42 8.96
CA LYS A 123 8.78 10.55 8.07
C LYS A 123 10.00 11.42 7.73
N LEU A 124 11.09 10.77 7.36
CA LEU A 124 12.32 11.39 6.91
C LEU A 124 12.46 11.24 5.40
N GLU A 125 13.19 12.15 4.78
CA GLU A 125 13.64 12.07 3.40
C GLU A 125 15.14 12.42 3.30
N PRO A 126 15.84 12.00 2.24
CA PRO A 126 17.20 12.46 2.00
C PRO A 126 17.21 13.97 1.74
N LYS A 127 18.19 14.69 2.29
CA LYS A 127 18.44 16.09 1.91
C LYS A 127 18.76 16.18 0.42
N GLN A 128 18.58 17.36 -0.16
CA GLN A 128 18.93 17.58 -1.57
C GLN A 128 20.41 17.28 -1.79
N GLY A 129 20.71 16.35 -2.71
CA GLY A 129 22.07 15.90 -3.02
C GLY A 129 22.65 14.87 -2.04
N ALA A 130 21.88 14.37 -1.07
CA ALA A 130 22.32 13.28 -0.22
C ALA A 130 22.41 11.98 -1.02
N GLU A 131 23.58 11.33 -0.97
CA GLU A 131 23.82 10.03 -1.59
C GLU A 131 23.66 8.90 -0.56
N PRO A 132 23.18 7.73 -0.98
CA PRO A 132 23.13 6.56 -0.10
C PRO A 132 24.55 6.10 0.27
N VAL A 133 24.74 5.75 1.54
CA VAL A 133 26.04 5.33 2.10
C VAL A 133 26.23 3.81 2.10
N ALA A 134 25.13 3.07 1.99
CA ALA A 134 25.15 1.61 1.97
C ALA A 134 23.89 1.07 1.26
N VAL A 135 23.98 -0.18 0.80
CA VAL A 135 22.82 -0.95 0.31
C VAL A 135 22.81 -2.36 0.88
N THR A 136 21.62 -2.93 1.08
CA THR A 136 21.44 -4.38 1.31
C THR A 136 20.51 -4.95 0.26
N ARG A 137 20.58 -6.26 0.04
CA ARG A 137 19.71 -6.94 -0.92
C ARG A 137 18.58 -7.65 -0.21
N GLU A 138 17.38 -7.12 -0.37
CA GLU A 138 16.18 -7.61 0.31
C GLU A 138 15.25 -8.37 -0.65
N TRP A 139 14.44 -9.26 -0.08
CA TRP A 139 13.34 -9.89 -0.79
C TRP A 139 12.05 -9.10 -0.59
N LYS A 140 11.33 -8.83 -1.68
CA LYS A 140 9.97 -8.28 -1.64
C LYS A 140 9.02 -9.22 -2.35
N LYS A 141 7.81 -9.34 -1.80
CA LYS A 141 6.69 -10.04 -2.43
C LYS A 141 5.72 -9.02 -3.01
N GLU A 142 5.44 -9.11 -4.30
CA GLU A 142 4.48 -8.26 -5.01
C GLU A 142 3.72 -9.14 -6.00
N ASP A 143 2.39 -9.04 -6.02
CA ASP A 143 1.50 -9.86 -6.85
C ASP A 143 1.73 -11.38 -6.78
N GLY A 144 2.17 -11.85 -5.61
CA GLY A 144 2.45 -13.28 -5.38
C GLY A 144 3.88 -13.72 -5.77
N GLU A 145 4.64 -12.88 -6.46
CA GLU A 145 6.00 -13.17 -6.90
C GLU A 145 7.04 -12.56 -5.95
N PHE A 146 8.15 -13.28 -5.75
CA PHE A 146 9.28 -12.79 -4.96
C PHE A 146 10.36 -12.27 -5.90
N TYR A 147 10.75 -11.02 -5.73
CA TYR A 147 11.91 -10.45 -6.39
C TYR A 147 12.90 -9.87 -5.38
N ARG A 148 14.14 -9.71 -5.82
CA ARG A 148 15.21 -9.07 -5.05
C ARG A 148 15.35 -7.62 -5.46
N TYR A 149 15.48 -6.73 -4.50
CA TYR A 149 15.75 -5.32 -4.73
C TYR A 149 16.84 -4.81 -3.79
N TRP A 150 17.46 -3.70 -4.16
CA TRP A 150 18.40 -3.00 -3.28
C TRP A 150 17.62 -2.08 -2.34
N LEU A 151 17.81 -2.29 -1.04
CA LEU A 151 17.35 -1.37 -0.01
C LEU A 151 18.48 -0.39 0.29
N TYR A 152 18.23 0.90 0.07
CA TYR A 152 19.22 1.94 0.30
C TYR A 152 19.23 2.41 1.76
N TYR A 153 20.41 2.81 2.20
CA TYR A 153 20.66 3.37 3.51
C TYR A 153 21.32 4.74 3.35
N TYR A 154 20.87 5.70 4.15
CA TYR A 154 21.38 7.06 4.19
C TYR A 154 21.95 7.34 5.57
N ASN A 155 22.94 8.23 5.65
CA ASN A 155 23.39 8.71 6.95
C ASN A 155 22.27 9.52 7.60
N GLU A 156 21.96 9.27 8.87
CA GLU A 156 20.89 9.98 9.57
C GLU A 156 21.04 11.51 9.50
N ARG A 157 22.27 12.03 9.56
CA ARG A 157 22.56 13.47 9.46
C ARG A 157 22.23 14.08 8.09
N ASP A 158 22.21 13.25 7.05
CA ASP A 158 21.95 13.62 5.66
C ASP A 158 20.47 13.43 5.31
N THR A 159 19.66 13.12 6.33
CA THR A 159 18.20 13.12 6.23
C THR A 159 17.61 14.37 6.87
N GLN A 160 16.43 14.73 6.41
CA GLN A 160 15.63 15.82 6.97
C GLN A 160 14.21 15.30 7.21
N SER A 161 13.45 15.98 8.06
CA SER A 161 12.01 15.73 8.15
C SER A 161 11.39 15.89 6.77
N GLY A 162 10.94 14.78 6.22
CA GLY A 162 10.32 14.73 4.91
C GLY A 162 8.91 15.25 5.02
N ASP A 163 8.70 16.48 4.57
CA ASP A 163 7.37 16.98 4.21
C ASP A 163 6.85 16.26 2.94
N SER A 164 7.74 15.60 2.20
CA SER A 164 7.60 15.22 0.79
C SER A 164 6.71 14.03 0.47
N LEU A 165 6.27 13.25 1.45
CA LEU A 165 5.30 12.16 1.21
C LEU A 165 3.94 12.40 1.86
N CYS A 166 3.71 13.58 2.41
CA CYS A 166 2.41 13.95 2.93
C CYS A 166 1.59 14.63 1.82
N TYR A 167 1.35 13.94 0.71
CA TYR A 167 0.30 14.34 -0.22
C TYR A 167 -1.04 13.75 0.25
N ILE A 168 -2.10 14.54 0.11
CA ILE A 168 -3.47 14.13 0.41
C ILE A 168 -4.33 14.27 -0.85
N THR A 169 -5.15 13.26 -1.12
CA THR A 169 -6.05 13.27 -2.27
C THR A 169 -7.18 14.27 -2.05
N LYS A 170 -7.77 14.78 -3.14
CA LYS A 170 -9.00 15.60 -3.06
C LYS A 170 -10.09 14.95 -2.21
N GLY A 171 -10.30 13.64 -2.35
CA GLY A 171 -11.30 12.89 -1.57
C GLY A 171 -10.99 12.91 -0.07
N ARG A 172 -9.73 12.64 0.30
CA ARG A 172 -9.30 12.67 1.71
C ARG A 172 -9.35 14.07 2.32
N LEU A 173 -9.08 15.14 1.55
CA LEU A 173 -9.28 16.51 2.02
C LEU A 173 -10.73 16.79 2.40
N LYS A 174 -11.69 16.30 1.61
CA LYS A 174 -13.12 16.46 1.91
C LYS A 174 -13.53 15.69 3.16
N SER A 175 -12.98 14.50 3.39
CA SER A 175 -13.36 13.66 4.53
C SER A 175 -12.63 14.02 5.82
N GLU A 176 -11.32 14.20 5.78
CA GLU A 176 -10.47 14.44 6.97
C GLU A 176 -10.48 15.90 7.42
N TYR A 177 -10.42 16.81 6.45
CA TYR A 177 -10.42 18.25 6.70
C TYR A 177 -11.78 18.87 6.39
N SER A 178 -12.84 18.07 6.18
CA SER A 178 -14.19 18.59 5.95
C SER A 178 -14.32 19.66 4.84
N LEU A 179 -13.35 19.79 3.93
CA LEU A 179 -13.33 20.91 2.96
C LEU A 179 -14.40 20.74 1.90
N SER A 180 -15.13 21.80 1.59
CA SER A 180 -16.03 21.85 0.43
C SER A 180 -15.27 22.09 -0.86
N ASP A 181 -15.93 21.93 -2.02
CA ASP A 181 -15.33 22.33 -3.29
C ASP A 181 -15.02 23.84 -3.34
N GLY A 182 -15.80 24.68 -2.65
CA GLY A 182 -15.51 26.11 -2.52
C GLY A 182 -14.21 26.38 -1.78
N TRP A 183 -13.97 25.69 -0.65
CA TRP A 183 -12.70 25.79 0.09
C TRP A 183 -11.52 25.22 -0.69
N LEU A 184 -11.72 24.13 -1.44
CA LEU A 184 -10.68 23.59 -2.32
C LEU A 184 -10.35 24.54 -3.47
N ASN A 185 -11.34 25.25 -4.02
CA ASN A 185 -11.11 26.28 -5.03
C ASN A 185 -10.32 27.47 -4.45
N LYS A 186 -10.61 27.87 -3.19
CA LYS A 186 -9.82 28.89 -2.47
C LYS A 186 -8.38 28.44 -2.21
N LEU A 187 -8.17 27.17 -1.85
CA LEU A 187 -6.85 26.58 -1.67
C LEU A 187 -6.02 26.59 -2.97
N GLY A 188 -6.68 26.51 -4.13
CA GLY A 188 -6.08 26.64 -5.46
C GLY A 188 -5.79 25.32 -6.15
N LYS A 189 -4.86 25.34 -7.12
CA LYS A 189 -4.55 24.18 -7.97
C LYS A 189 -3.84 23.07 -7.18
N PRO A 190 -4.06 21.78 -7.50
CA PRO A 190 -3.31 20.65 -6.94
C PRO A 190 -1.80 20.80 -7.15
N ASP A 191 -1.00 20.23 -6.25
CA ASP A 191 0.46 20.22 -6.35
C ASP A 191 0.95 19.13 -7.32
N LEU A 192 0.21 18.03 -7.42
CA LEU A 192 0.55 16.89 -8.26
C LEU A 192 -0.71 16.24 -8.84
N PHE A 193 -0.58 15.72 -10.06
CA PHE A 193 -1.57 14.88 -10.73
C PHE A 193 -0.96 13.50 -10.96
N LEU A 194 -1.67 12.45 -10.55
CA LEU A 194 -1.28 11.06 -10.82
C LEU A 194 -2.40 10.32 -11.56
N GLU A 195 -2.07 9.26 -12.27
CA GLU A 195 -3.09 8.35 -12.79
C GLU A 195 -3.90 7.73 -11.65
N ASN A 196 -5.19 7.49 -11.91
CA ASN A 196 -6.05 6.88 -10.92
C ASN A 196 -5.75 5.37 -10.84
N PRO A 197 -5.28 4.84 -9.70
CA PRO A 197 -4.84 3.44 -9.59
C PRO A 197 -5.98 2.43 -9.77
N HIS A 198 -7.23 2.85 -9.58
CA HIS A 198 -8.39 1.97 -9.70
C HIS A 198 -9.00 1.99 -11.11
N TYR A 199 -8.81 3.08 -11.87
CA TYR A 199 -9.50 3.28 -13.15
C TYR A 199 -8.63 4.09 -14.11
N HIS A 200 -7.94 3.42 -15.02
CA HIS A 200 -7.04 4.05 -15.99
C HIS A 200 -7.72 5.13 -16.86
N ARG A 201 -9.03 4.99 -17.15
CA ARG A 201 -9.80 5.97 -17.96
C ARG A 201 -10.50 7.05 -17.13
N SER A 202 -10.36 7.03 -15.81
CA SER A 202 -10.97 8.05 -14.95
C SER A 202 -10.14 9.32 -14.90
N PRO A 203 -10.73 10.45 -14.43
CA PRO A 203 -9.98 11.67 -14.20
C PRO A 203 -8.76 11.45 -13.30
N MET A 204 -7.67 12.14 -13.63
CA MET A 204 -6.41 12.11 -12.88
C MET A 204 -6.66 12.39 -11.38
N MET A 205 -5.96 11.64 -10.53
CA MET A 205 -5.94 11.82 -9.10
C MET A 205 -5.24 13.13 -8.75
N LYS A 206 -5.97 14.01 -8.06
CA LYS A 206 -5.47 15.31 -7.59
C LYS A 206 -4.86 15.19 -6.21
N LEU A 207 -3.59 15.56 -6.07
CA LEU A 207 -2.83 15.50 -4.83
C LEU A 207 -2.43 16.90 -4.36
N TYR A 208 -2.56 17.13 -3.06
CA TYR A 208 -2.22 18.39 -2.40
C TYR A 208 -1.18 18.12 -1.31
N LYS A 209 -0.16 18.96 -1.19
CA LYS A 209 0.79 18.91 -0.08
C LYS A 209 0.07 19.26 1.22
N ILE A 210 0.16 18.37 2.21
CA ILE A 210 -0.48 18.55 3.52
C ILE A 210 0.07 19.81 4.22
N SER A 211 1.37 20.13 4.08
CA SER A 211 1.94 21.36 4.65
C SER A 211 1.24 22.61 4.11
N ARG A 212 1.13 22.73 2.78
CA ARG A 212 0.38 23.81 2.13
C ARG A 212 -1.08 23.91 2.60
N VAL A 213 -1.76 22.76 2.71
CA VAL A 213 -3.15 22.71 3.22
C VAL A 213 -3.21 23.25 4.65
N ARG A 214 -2.29 22.83 5.52
CA ARG A 214 -2.25 23.27 6.92
C ARG A 214 -1.95 24.76 7.03
N ASP A 215 -1.01 25.27 6.26
CA ASP A 215 -0.66 26.69 6.28
C ASP A 215 -1.82 27.55 5.77
N PHE A 216 -2.50 27.10 4.72
CA PHE A 216 -3.74 27.73 4.25
C PHE A 216 -4.83 27.74 5.34
N LEU A 217 -5.05 26.63 6.03
CA LEU A 217 -6.06 26.58 7.11
C LEU A 217 -5.68 27.43 8.32
N LYS A 218 -4.39 27.49 8.68
CA LYS A 218 -3.90 28.38 9.74
C LYS A 218 -4.13 29.85 9.37
N ALA A 219 -3.83 30.22 8.12
CA ALA A 219 -4.02 31.57 7.63
C ALA A 219 -5.50 32.00 7.55
N ASN A 220 -6.42 31.03 7.46
CA ASN A 220 -7.87 31.27 7.36
C ASN A 220 -8.64 30.67 8.55
N ALA A 221 -8.01 30.55 9.71
CA ALA A 221 -8.54 29.75 10.83
C ALA A 221 -9.92 30.22 11.32
N GLU A 222 -10.11 31.53 11.44
CA GLU A 222 -11.37 32.14 11.90
C GLU A 222 -12.52 31.89 10.91
N GLU A 223 -12.33 32.25 9.63
CA GLU A 223 -13.33 32.03 8.58
C GLU A 223 -13.69 30.54 8.46
N TYR A 224 -12.66 29.68 8.55
CA TYR A 224 -12.84 28.24 8.47
C TYR A 224 -13.64 27.68 9.66
N ALA A 225 -13.38 28.16 10.88
CA ALA A 225 -14.13 27.76 12.07
C ALA A 225 -15.60 28.18 11.99
N GLU A 226 -15.89 29.42 11.56
CA GLU A 226 -17.27 29.87 11.35
C GLU A 226 -18.01 29.04 10.30
N TRP A 227 -17.30 28.71 9.21
CA TRP A 227 -17.84 27.90 8.14
C TRP A 227 -18.19 26.48 8.62
N LEU A 228 -17.35 25.87 9.47
CA LEU A 228 -17.63 24.55 10.06
C LEU A 228 -18.91 24.57 10.89
N VAL A 229 -19.12 25.59 11.72
CA VAL A 229 -20.36 25.75 12.50
C VAL A 229 -21.60 25.84 11.61
N LYS A 230 -21.52 26.58 10.50
CA LYS A 230 -22.61 26.70 9.52
C LYS A 230 -22.86 25.36 8.81
N ARG A 231 -21.80 24.64 8.44
CA ARG A 231 -21.89 23.32 7.81
C ARG A 231 -22.56 22.30 8.72
N ASP A 232 -22.22 22.25 10.00
CA ASP A 232 -22.79 21.26 10.92
C ASP A 232 -24.31 21.45 11.09
N LYS A 233 -24.78 22.71 11.15
CA LYS A 233 -26.22 23.01 11.11
C LYS A 233 -26.88 22.49 9.83
N PHE A 234 -26.24 22.67 8.68
CA PHE A 234 -26.73 22.15 7.40
C PHE A 234 -26.78 20.61 7.38
N VAL A 235 -25.73 19.93 7.88
CA VAL A 235 -25.66 18.47 7.95
C VAL A 235 -26.77 17.91 8.85
N ILE A 236 -27.00 18.52 10.02
CA ILE A 236 -28.08 18.14 10.93
C ILE A 236 -29.44 18.28 10.23
N ASN A 237 -29.69 19.41 9.57
CA ASN A 237 -30.94 19.65 8.86
C ASN A 237 -31.13 18.67 7.69
N SER A 238 -30.08 18.39 6.92
CA SER A 238 -30.12 17.41 5.83
C SER A 238 -30.44 16.00 6.34
N LYS A 239 -29.88 15.59 7.49
CA LYS A 239 -30.20 14.29 8.12
C LYS A 239 -31.66 14.24 8.56
N ARG A 240 -32.17 15.31 9.19
CA ARG A 240 -33.60 15.41 9.59
C ARG A 240 -34.53 15.29 8.39
N LEU A 241 -34.22 15.95 7.27
CA LEU A 241 -35.00 15.86 6.04
C LEU A 241 -34.95 14.46 5.41
N ALA A 242 -33.77 13.82 5.40
CA ALA A 242 -33.62 12.45 4.92
C ALA A 242 -34.47 11.46 5.74
N GLU A 243 -34.46 11.61 7.07
CA GLU A 243 -35.27 10.76 7.97
C GLU A 243 -36.77 10.98 7.74
N LYS A 244 -37.22 12.24 7.62
CA LYS A 244 -38.62 12.54 7.26
C LYS A 244 -39.04 11.87 5.96
N ARG A 245 -38.18 11.89 4.93
CA ARG A 245 -38.44 11.22 3.64
C ARG A 245 -38.51 9.70 3.77
N LYS A 246 -37.65 9.11 4.60
CA LYS A 246 -37.65 7.67 4.88
C LYS A 246 -38.96 7.26 5.55
N ILE A 247 -39.37 7.96 6.61
CA ILE A 247 -40.65 7.73 7.32
C ILE A 247 -41.83 7.87 6.35
N ALA A 248 -41.87 8.91 5.51
CA ALA A 248 -42.93 9.10 4.53
C ALA A 248 -42.96 7.98 3.47
N LYS A 249 -41.80 7.44 3.08
CA LYS A 249 -41.71 6.29 2.18
C LYS A 249 -42.22 5.01 2.85
N GLU A 250 -41.86 4.76 4.10
CA GLU A 250 -42.33 3.61 4.87
C GLU A 250 -43.84 3.65 5.08
N ARG A 251 -44.40 4.82 5.43
CA ARG A 251 -45.86 5.03 5.54
C ARG A 251 -46.58 4.72 4.22
N ARG A 252 -46.10 5.27 3.10
CA ARG A 252 -46.67 4.97 1.77
C ARG A 252 -46.58 3.49 1.42
N SER A 253 -45.45 2.85 1.71
CA SER A 253 -45.27 1.42 1.46
C SER A 253 -46.23 0.57 2.30
N HIS A 254 -46.43 0.92 3.58
CA HIS A 254 -47.36 0.22 4.46
C HIS A 254 -48.81 0.42 4.03
N GLN A 255 -49.19 1.64 3.64
CA GLN A 255 -50.52 1.93 3.12
C GLN A 255 -50.82 1.14 1.84
N ASN A 256 -49.89 1.11 0.89
CA ASN A 256 -50.03 0.31 -0.32
C ASN A 256 -50.23 -1.18 0.00
N GLU A 257 -49.50 -1.71 0.99
CA GLU A 257 -49.69 -3.08 1.47
C GLU A 257 -51.11 -3.32 2.00
N LEU A 258 -51.66 -2.38 2.78
CA LEU A 258 -53.02 -2.48 3.32
C LEU A 258 -54.09 -2.38 2.20
N CYS A 259 -53.92 -1.46 1.26
CA CYS A 259 -54.82 -1.30 0.12
C CYS A 259 -54.87 -2.56 -0.76
N LEU A 260 -53.72 -3.18 -1.03
CA LEU A 260 -53.62 -4.43 -1.78
C LEU A 260 -54.31 -5.62 -1.12
N LYS A 261 -54.45 -5.61 0.21
CA LYS A 261 -55.18 -6.64 0.97
C LYS A 261 -56.68 -6.35 1.06
N CYS A 262 -57.12 -5.15 0.68
CA CYS A 262 -58.52 -4.74 0.76
C CYS A 262 -59.31 -5.28 -0.45
N GLN A 263 -60.46 -5.92 -0.19
CA GLN A 263 -61.36 -6.47 -1.23
C GLN A 263 -61.94 -5.39 -2.16
N SER A 264 -61.81 -4.11 -1.81
CA SER A 264 -62.28 -2.97 -2.59
C SER A 264 -61.19 -2.32 -3.45
N SER A 265 -60.00 -2.89 -3.54
CA SER A 265 -58.97 -2.40 -4.48
C SER A 265 -59.20 -2.96 -5.89
N THR A 266 -59.02 -2.12 -6.91
CA THR A 266 -59.04 -2.48 -8.33
C THR A 266 -57.77 -1.96 -9.01
N PHE A 267 -57.26 -2.67 -10.01
CA PHE A 267 -56.14 -2.19 -10.83
C PHE A 267 -56.70 -1.48 -12.07
N LEU A 268 -56.24 -0.25 -12.31
CA LEU A 268 -56.46 0.52 -13.54
C LEU A 268 -55.17 0.51 -14.38
N ASP A 269 -55.27 0.92 -15.64
CA ASP A 269 -54.14 0.95 -16.58
C ASP A 269 -52.97 1.82 -16.08
N ASP A 270 -53.24 2.78 -15.20
CA ASP A 270 -52.26 3.72 -14.64
C ASP A 270 -51.83 3.39 -13.19
N GLY A 271 -52.36 2.32 -12.57
CA GLY A 271 -52.00 1.91 -11.21
C GLY A 271 -53.11 1.29 -10.36
N ILE A 272 -52.85 1.08 -9.06
CA ILE A 272 -53.82 0.52 -8.10
C ILE A 272 -54.76 1.63 -7.62
N PHE A 273 -56.07 1.38 -7.73
CA PHE A 273 -57.14 2.25 -7.28
C PHE A 273 -57.90 1.60 -6.11
N CYS A 274 -57.93 2.24 -4.95
CA CYS A 274 -58.62 1.72 -3.75
C CYS A 274 -60.03 2.33 -3.64
N ALA A 275 -61.10 1.52 -3.72
CA ALA A 275 -62.49 2.00 -3.72
C ALA A 275 -63.07 2.32 -2.33
N VAL A 276 -62.34 2.05 -1.24
CA VAL A 276 -62.51 2.82 0.00
C VAL A 276 -61.74 4.13 -0.27
N HIS A 277 -62.29 5.09 -1.03
CA HIS A 277 -63.46 5.87 -0.63
C HIS A 277 -64.31 6.47 -1.77
N PRO A 278 -65.65 6.49 -1.57
CA PRO A 278 -66.41 7.73 -1.74
C PRO A 278 -67.27 8.17 -0.53
N MET A 279 -67.34 7.44 0.59
CA MET A 279 -68.16 7.85 1.76
C MET A 279 -67.49 8.69 2.90
N GLY A 280 -66.27 9.21 2.74
CA GLY A 280 -65.53 9.89 3.82
C GLY A 280 -65.07 8.98 4.98
N LEU A 281 -63.85 9.15 5.49
CA LEU A 281 -63.39 8.42 6.68
C LEU A 281 -64.38 8.70 7.83
N PRO A 282 -64.65 7.72 8.73
CA PRO A 282 -65.47 7.98 9.91
C PRO A 282 -64.95 9.19 10.69
N GLU A 283 -65.85 9.99 11.27
CA GLU A 283 -65.46 11.11 12.13
C GLU A 283 -64.49 10.64 13.23
N GLY A 284 -63.36 11.35 13.38
CA GLY A 284 -62.35 11.08 14.40
C GLY A 284 -61.09 10.35 13.92
N VAL A 285 -60.95 10.03 12.63
CA VAL A 285 -59.68 9.49 12.09
C VAL A 285 -58.63 10.61 11.99
N PRO A 286 -57.44 10.46 12.62
CA PRO A 286 -56.37 11.44 12.54
C PRO A 286 -55.92 11.75 11.10
N GLU A 287 -55.65 13.04 10.80
CA GLU A 287 -55.26 13.55 9.48
C GLU A 287 -54.04 12.86 8.86
N ASP A 288 -53.14 12.32 9.68
CA ASP A 288 -51.94 11.62 9.27
C ASP A 288 -52.20 10.22 8.67
N ASN A 289 -53.45 9.74 8.68
CA ASN A 289 -53.90 8.50 8.05
C ASN A 289 -54.60 8.70 6.69
N TYR A 290 -54.68 9.94 6.20
CA TYR A 290 -55.30 10.25 4.91
C TYR A 290 -54.43 9.75 3.76
N CYS A 291 -55.04 9.38 2.64
CA CYS A 291 -54.31 9.04 1.42
C CYS A 291 -53.53 10.28 0.94
N PRO A 292 -52.20 10.20 0.71
CA PRO A 292 -51.41 11.35 0.27
C PRO A 292 -51.79 11.87 -1.12
N ASP A 293 -52.45 11.05 -1.96
CA ASP A 293 -53.00 11.49 -3.25
C ASP A 293 -54.31 12.30 -3.09
N TYR A 294 -54.84 12.44 -1.87
CA TYR A 294 -55.98 13.30 -1.55
C TYR A 294 -55.60 14.80 -1.53
N PHE A 295 -54.31 15.13 -1.40
CA PHE A 295 -53.84 16.52 -1.41
C PHE A 295 -53.46 16.98 -2.81
N TYR A 296 -54.46 17.13 -3.68
CA TYR A 296 -54.35 18.01 -4.85
C TYR A 296 -55.77 18.45 -5.21
N PHE A 297 -56.27 19.53 -4.59
CA PHE A 297 -57.23 20.51 -5.18
C PHE A 297 -57.78 21.53 -4.16
N ALA A 298 -57.47 21.43 -2.87
CA ALA A 298 -57.91 22.41 -1.87
C ALA A 298 -56.77 23.37 -1.45
N ASP A 299 -56.29 24.22 -2.37
CA ASP A 299 -55.71 25.53 -1.99
C ASP A 299 -55.42 26.45 -3.20
N TYR A 300 -56.45 26.81 -3.97
CA TYR A 300 -56.38 27.93 -4.93
C TYR A 300 -57.29 29.12 -4.56
N SER A 301 -57.80 29.15 -3.32
CA SER A 301 -58.73 30.20 -2.86
C SER A 301 -58.14 31.12 -1.76
N ALA A 302 -56.82 31.12 -1.53
CA ALA A 302 -56.19 31.92 -0.49
C ALA A 302 -55.29 33.06 -1.01
N PHE A 303 -55.49 33.56 -2.25
CA PHE A 303 -54.67 34.65 -2.81
C PHE A 303 -55.44 35.80 -3.48
N GLU A 304 -56.73 35.93 -3.26
CA GLU A 304 -57.49 37.15 -3.60
C GLU A 304 -58.37 37.51 -2.41
N ASP A 305 -57.84 38.37 -1.52
CA ASP A 305 -58.55 39.42 -0.80
C ASP A 305 -57.72 39.89 0.41
N SER A 306 -56.84 40.88 0.18
CA SER A 306 -56.56 42.00 1.10
C SER A 306 -55.37 42.85 0.62
N GLU A 307 -55.62 43.69 -0.39
CA GLU A 307 -55.00 45.02 -0.45
C GLU A 307 -56.12 46.05 -0.50
N THR A 308 -56.45 46.59 0.67
CA THR A 308 -56.85 47.99 0.88
C THR A 308 -55.74 48.66 1.65
#